data_AF-A0AAX1U131-F1
#
_entry.id   AF-A0AAX1U131-F1
#
_cell.length_a   1.000
_cell.length_b   1.000
_cell.length_c   1.000
_cell.angle_alpha   90.00
_cell.angle_beta   90.00
_cell.angle_gamma   90.00
#
_symmetry.space_group_name_H-M   'P 1'
#
loop_
_entity.id
_entity.type
_entity.pdbx_description
1 polymer ?
#
loop_
_entity_poly.entity_id
_entity_poly.type
_entity_poly.pdbx_seq_one_letter_code
_entity_poly.pdbx_strand_id
1 'polypeptide(L)'
;MTNKELSLQVRKELKEHGYNTRDFKVSVKDCGYNTSINVVIKNPHINARDVKGILWHFRDVDYDERTGEILQGANVYLKIEYEYGVFDIVAQEYAVTARGIMDIKEKVKCIFDGLYFVHDGNCMELRQDNGKERCAFIICSFKELCIMLYKFSEFGTIGV
;
A
#
# COMPACT_ATOMS: atom_id res chain seq x y z
N MET A 1 20.29 5.79 -19.68
CA MET A 1 19.84 6.55 -18.51
C MET A 1 20.53 5.97 -17.29
N THR A 2 21.11 6.81 -16.43
CA THR A 2 21.78 6.34 -15.20
C THR A 2 20.80 6.24 -14.04
N ASN A 3 21.12 5.43 -13.03
CA ASN A 3 20.29 5.32 -11.81
C ASN A 3 20.07 6.67 -11.10
N LYS A 4 21.05 7.57 -11.19
CA LYS A 4 20.94 8.93 -10.66
C LYS A 4 19.89 9.74 -11.42
N GLU A 5 19.94 9.72 -12.75
CA GLU A 5 18.95 10.40 -13.61
C GLU A 5 17.53 9.87 -13.36
N LEU A 6 17.36 8.55 -13.29
CA LEU A 6 16.06 7.92 -13.03
C LEU A 6 15.50 8.33 -11.66
N SER A 7 16.34 8.32 -10.62
CA SER A 7 15.92 8.76 -9.28
C SER A 7 15.53 10.24 -9.23
N LEU A 8 16.15 11.08 -10.05
CA LEU A 8 15.85 12.50 -10.15
C LEU A 8 14.53 12.73 -10.90
N GLN A 9 14.30 11.98 -11.99
CA GLN A 9 13.05 12.02 -12.75
C GLN A 9 11.85 11.62 -11.89
N VAL A 10 11.94 10.50 -11.16
CA VAL A 10 10.88 10.06 -10.23
C VAL A 10 10.56 11.15 -9.19
N ARG A 11 11.59 11.78 -8.60
CA ARG A 11 11.39 12.87 -7.63
C ARG A 11 10.78 14.12 -8.27
N LYS A 12 11.15 14.43 -9.52
CA LYS A 12 10.62 15.58 -10.27
C LYS A 12 9.14 15.39 -10.56
N GLU A 13 8.76 14.20 -11.01
CA GLU A 13 7.38 13.90 -11.36
C GLU A 13 6.46 13.87 -10.14
N LEU A 14 6.90 13.27 -9.02
CA LEU A 14 6.17 13.38 -7.76
C LEU A 14 5.94 14.84 -7.36
N LYS A 15 6.95 15.70 -7.54
CA LYS A 15 6.84 17.13 -7.26
C LYS A 15 5.88 17.86 -8.21
N GLU A 16 5.86 17.49 -9.50
CA GLU A 16 4.92 18.03 -10.49
C GLU A 16 3.47 17.67 -10.16
N HIS A 17 3.25 16.49 -9.58
CA HIS A 17 1.95 16.07 -9.04
C HIS A 17 1.61 16.64 -7.66
N GLY A 18 2.41 17.59 -7.14
CA GLY A 18 2.12 18.34 -5.91
C GLY A 18 2.66 17.71 -4.62
N TYR A 19 3.41 16.61 -4.71
CA TYR A 19 3.98 15.96 -3.54
C TYR A 19 5.28 16.63 -3.05
N ASN A 20 5.50 16.59 -1.74
CA ASN A 20 6.76 17.05 -1.16
C ASN A 20 7.82 15.96 -1.21
N THR A 21 9.04 16.28 -1.64
CA THR A 21 10.15 15.33 -1.72
C THR A 21 10.57 14.76 -0.35
N ARG A 22 10.21 15.42 0.76
CA ARG A 22 10.46 14.93 2.13
C ARG A 22 9.58 13.76 2.53
N ASP A 23 8.40 13.66 1.92
CA ASP A 23 7.44 12.59 2.18
C ASP A 23 7.85 11.27 1.53
N PHE A 24 8.93 11.26 0.75
CA PHE A 24 9.38 10.10 -0.01
C PHE A 24 10.88 9.85 0.13
N LYS A 25 11.24 8.57 0.22
CA LYS A 25 12.61 8.11 0.00
C LYS A 25 12.63 7.29 -1.28
N VAL A 26 13.21 7.90 -2.32
CA VAL A 26 13.43 7.26 -3.63
C VAL A 26 14.86 6.75 -3.70
N SER A 27 15.02 5.46 -4.02
CA SER A 27 16.30 4.82 -4.30
C SER A 27 16.20 3.95 -5.54
N VAL A 28 17.18 4.07 -6.44
CA VAL A 28 17.31 3.24 -7.63
C VAL A 28 18.57 2.41 -7.50
N LYS A 29 18.49 1.11 -7.77
CA LYS A 29 19.61 0.17 -7.67
C LYS A 29 19.65 -0.77 -8.87
N ASP A 30 20.86 -1.13 -9.27
CA ASP A 30 21.08 -2.23 -10.21
C ASP A 30 20.84 -3.57 -9.50
N CYS A 31 20.17 -4.48 -10.19
CA CYS A 31 19.78 -5.81 -9.74
C CYS A 31 20.18 -6.82 -10.83
N GLY A 32 21.49 -7.04 -10.97
CA GLY A 32 22.06 -7.82 -12.08
C GLY A 32 21.92 -7.04 -13.39
N TYR A 33 21.25 -7.64 -14.38
CA TYR A 33 20.94 -6.99 -15.66
C TYR A 33 19.67 -6.13 -15.65
N ASN A 34 19.05 -5.98 -14.48
CA ASN A 34 17.79 -5.26 -14.30
C ASN A 34 18.00 -4.04 -13.39
N THR A 35 17.04 -3.13 -13.38
CA THR A 35 16.99 -1.95 -12.50
C THR A 35 15.80 -2.07 -11.56
N SER A 36 15.98 -1.66 -10.30
CA SER A 36 14.91 -1.59 -9.30
C SER A 36 14.77 -0.18 -8.78
N ILE A 37 13.58 0.38 -8.96
CA ILE A 37 13.12 1.64 -8.38
C ILE A 37 12.35 1.30 -7.12
N ASN A 38 12.84 1.78 -5.97
CA ASN A 38 12.16 1.65 -4.70
C ASN A 38 11.76 3.03 -4.17
N VAL A 39 10.46 3.21 -3.92
CA VAL A 39 9.84 4.43 -3.41
C VAL A 39 9.19 4.12 -2.07
N VAL A 40 9.75 4.69 -1.01
CA VAL A 40 9.24 4.55 0.35
C VAL A 40 8.47 5.80 0.74
N ILE A 41 7.17 5.65 1.05
CA ILE A 41 6.26 6.72 1.48
C ILE A 41 6.40 6.90 2.99
N LYS A 42 6.76 8.10 3.43
CA LYS A 42 6.99 8.47 4.82
C LYS A 42 5.84 9.26 5.45
N ASN A 43 4.90 9.71 4.63
CA ASN A 43 3.74 10.44 5.10
C ASN A 43 2.53 9.49 5.10
N PRO A 44 1.90 9.24 6.27
CA PRO A 44 0.78 8.31 6.37
C PRO A 44 -0.49 8.80 5.66
N HIS A 45 -0.58 10.08 5.31
CA HIS A 45 -1.73 10.67 4.61
C HIS A 45 -1.65 10.52 3.08
N ILE A 46 -0.58 9.92 2.56
CA ILE A 46 -0.39 9.72 1.12
C ILE A 46 -0.88 8.33 0.74
N ASN A 47 -1.75 8.28 -0.26
CA ASN A 47 -2.27 7.04 -0.82
C ASN A 47 -1.25 6.40 -1.78
N ALA A 48 -0.79 5.19 -1.47
CA ALA A 48 0.17 4.46 -2.30
C ALA A 48 -0.37 4.13 -3.70
N ARG A 49 -1.70 4.00 -3.87
CA ARG A 49 -2.35 3.75 -5.16
C ARG A 49 -2.20 4.93 -6.11
N ASP A 50 -2.32 6.15 -5.60
CA ASP A 50 -2.16 7.37 -6.40
C ASP A 50 -0.71 7.53 -6.84
N VAL A 51 0.23 7.31 -5.91
CA VAL A 51 1.67 7.30 -6.19
C VAL A 51 2.00 6.22 -7.23
N LYS A 52 1.39 5.04 -7.12
CA LYS A 52 1.53 3.96 -8.10
C LYS A 52 1.00 4.36 -9.45
N GLY A 53 -0.17 4.98 -9.53
CA GLY A 53 -0.74 5.47 -10.80
C GLY A 53 0.18 6.44 -11.53
N ILE A 54 0.84 7.34 -10.81
CA ILE A 54 1.79 8.31 -11.38
C ILE A 54 3.04 7.58 -11.89
N LEU A 55 3.65 6.75 -11.05
CA LEU A 55 4.97 6.16 -11.35
C LEU A 55 4.90 4.89 -12.20
N TRP A 56 3.71 4.35 -12.47
CA TRP A 56 3.56 3.04 -13.12
C TRP A 56 4.27 2.95 -14.48
N HIS A 57 4.34 4.05 -15.21
CA HIS A 57 4.95 4.11 -16.54
C HIS A 57 6.48 3.92 -16.52
N PHE A 58 7.15 4.06 -15.37
CA PHE A 58 8.57 3.71 -15.24
C PHE A 58 8.81 2.20 -15.17
N ARG A 59 7.76 1.41 -14.89
CA ARG A 59 7.88 -0.05 -14.82
C ARG A 59 7.91 -0.61 -16.23
N ASP A 60 8.96 -1.35 -16.52
CA ASP A 60 9.15 -2.03 -17.80
C ASP A 60 9.58 -3.47 -17.52
N VAL A 61 8.73 -4.44 -17.84
CA VAL A 61 9.03 -5.86 -17.58
C VAL A 61 8.61 -6.65 -18.79
N ASP A 62 9.56 -7.37 -19.36
CA ASP A 62 9.34 -8.17 -20.55
C ASP A 62 8.97 -9.61 -20.18
N TYR A 63 8.04 -10.17 -20.93
CA TYR A 63 7.43 -11.48 -20.65
C TYR A 63 7.42 -12.32 -21.92
N ASP A 64 7.76 -13.61 -21.78
CA ASP A 64 7.59 -14.56 -22.88
C ASP A 64 6.10 -14.75 -23.17
N GLU A 65 5.69 -14.51 -24.42
CA GLU A 65 4.27 -14.56 -24.81
C GLU A 65 3.65 -15.97 -24.69
N ARG A 66 4.47 -17.02 -24.70
CA ARG A 66 4.01 -18.41 -24.70
C ARG A 66 4.00 -19.01 -23.29
N THR A 67 4.98 -18.70 -22.44
CA THR A 67 5.11 -19.28 -21.09
C THR A 67 4.70 -18.31 -19.98
N GLY A 68 4.70 -17.00 -20.25
CA GLY A 68 4.48 -15.96 -19.24
C GLY A 68 5.65 -15.77 -18.28
N GLU A 69 6.79 -16.39 -18.56
CA GLU A 69 8.02 -16.21 -17.77
C GLU A 69 8.60 -14.82 -17.99
N ILE A 70 9.15 -14.23 -16.93
CA ILE A 70 9.85 -12.94 -17.03
C ILE A 70 11.15 -13.16 -17.80
N LEU A 71 11.30 -12.48 -18.93
CA LEU A 71 12.52 -12.50 -19.72
C LEU A 71 13.63 -11.77 -18.96
N GLN A 72 14.85 -12.30 -19.00
CA GLN A 72 15.96 -11.68 -18.29
C GLN A 72 16.60 -10.57 -19.12
N GLY A 73 16.96 -9.48 -18.45
CA GLY A 73 17.71 -8.37 -19.03
C GLY A 73 16.85 -7.13 -19.24
N ALA A 74 17.41 -5.98 -18.84
CA ALA A 74 16.83 -4.66 -19.03
C ALA A 74 15.47 -4.38 -18.37
N ASN A 75 14.98 -5.25 -17.48
CA ASN A 75 13.73 -4.98 -16.76
C ASN A 75 13.90 -3.84 -15.75
N VAL A 76 12.87 -3.01 -15.61
CA VAL A 76 12.72 -1.99 -14.58
C VAL A 76 11.57 -2.35 -13.64
N TYR A 77 11.91 -2.77 -12.42
CA TYR A 77 10.94 -3.05 -11.38
C TYR A 77 10.61 -1.80 -10.57
N LEU A 78 9.32 -1.55 -10.34
CA LEU A 78 8.84 -0.50 -9.45
C LEU A 78 8.27 -1.10 -8.17
N LYS A 79 8.83 -0.69 -7.04
CA LYS A 79 8.35 -1.05 -5.70
C LYS A 79 7.95 0.23 -4.97
N ILE A 80 6.71 0.25 -4.47
CA ILE A 80 6.15 1.36 -3.68
C ILE A 80 5.69 0.77 -2.37
N GLU A 81 6.26 1.26 -1.26
CA GLU A 81 6.00 0.75 0.08
C GLU A 81 5.88 1.91 1.07
N TYR A 82 5.19 1.68 2.17
CA TYR A 82 5.19 2.60 3.30
C TYR A 82 6.44 2.40 4.17
N GLU A 83 6.93 3.48 4.79
CA GLU A 83 7.97 3.38 5.81
C GLU A 83 7.46 2.58 7.00
N TYR A 84 8.30 1.72 7.56
CA TYR A 84 7.92 0.91 8.70
C TYR A 84 7.51 1.80 9.87
N GLY A 85 6.32 1.54 10.41
CA GLY A 85 5.76 2.29 11.53
C GLY A 85 5.17 3.65 11.18
N VAL A 86 5.06 4.02 9.89
CA VAL A 86 4.52 5.32 9.48
C VAL A 86 3.09 5.58 9.99
N PHE A 87 2.30 4.51 10.13
CA PHE A 87 0.92 4.57 10.61
C PHE A 87 0.78 4.47 12.14
N ASP A 88 1.87 4.18 12.87
CA ASP A 88 1.78 3.76 14.27
C ASP A 88 1.14 4.80 15.19
N ILE A 89 1.40 6.08 14.92
CA ILE A 89 0.88 7.20 15.71
C ILE A 89 -0.54 7.54 15.28
N VAL A 90 -0.78 7.73 13.98
CA VAL A 90 -2.09 8.13 13.45
C VAL A 90 -3.15 7.06 13.69
N ALA A 91 -2.79 5.78 13.58
CA ALA A 91 -3.72 4.68 13.81
C ALA A 91 -4.20 4.56 15.26
N GLN A 92 -3.50 5.15 16.24
CA GLN A 92 -3.95 5.11 17.65
C GLN A 92 -5.29 5.80 17.87
N GLU A 93 -5.70 6.72 16.99
CA GLU A 93 -7.02 7.35 17.09
C GLU A 93 -8.16 6.33 16.99
N TYR A 94 -7.94 5.21 16.30
CA TYR A 94 -8.90 4.11 16.20
C TYR A 94 -8.78 3.06 17.29
N ALA A 95 -7.90 3.25 18.29
CA ALA A 95 -7.67 2.23 19.32
C ALA A 95 -8.95 1.89 20.12
N VAL A 96 -9.81 2.87 20.41
CA VAL A 96 -11.06 2.64 21.13
C VAL A 96 -12.04 1.83 20.26
N THR A 97 -12.18 2.20 18.99
CA THR A 97 -13.02 1.48 18.02
C THR A 97 -12.52 0.05 17.82
N ALA A 98 -11.22 -0.14 17.65
CA ALA A 98 -10.58 -1.44 17.49
C ALA A 98 -10.82 -2.36 18.70
N ARG A 99 -10.75 -1.82 19.94
CA ARG A 99 -11.08 -2.59 21.15
C ARG A 99 -12.54 -3.03 21.15
N GLY A 100 -13.44 -2.09 20.84
CA GLY A 100 -14.87 -2.38 20.72
C GLY A 100 -15.17 -3.49 19.71
N ILE A 101 -14.42 -3.54 18.60
CA ILE A 101 -14.54 -4.58 17.57
C ILE A 101 -14.03 -5.94 18.07
N MET A 102 -12.91 -5.97 18.81
CA MET A 102 -12.35 -7.22 19.32
C MET A 102 -13.24 -7.90 20.38
N ASP A 103 -14.05 -7.12 21.10
CA ASP A 103 -14.99 -7.65 22.09
C ASP A 103 -16.28 -8.22 21.46
N ILE A 104 -16.45 -8.11 20.13
CA ILE A 104 -17.64 -8.56 19.42
C ILE A 104 -17.67 -10.10 19.34
N LYS A 105 -18.80 -10.67 19.78
CA LYS A 105 -19.09 -12.10 19.68
C LYS A 105 -19.85 -12.49 18.40
N GLU A 106 -20.36 -11.51 17.67
CA GLU A 106 -21.01 -11.72 16.37
C GLU A 106 -19.97 -12.19 15.34
N LYS A 107 -20.35 -13.16 14.50
CA LYS A 107 -19.45 -13.66 13.45
C LYS A 107 -19.16 -12.62 12.36
N VAL A 108 -20.09 -11.71 12.12
CA VAL A 108 -19.97 -10.66 11.12
C VAL A 108 -20.54 -9.38 11.70
N LYS A 109 -19.78 -8.29 11.64
CA LYS A 109 -20.22 -6.96 12.05
C LYS A 109 -19.88 -5.91 11.01
N CYS A 110 -20.84 -5.07 10.66
CA CYS A 110 -20.56 -3.84 9.92
C CYS A 110 -19.90 -2.80 10.85
N ILE A 111 -18.68 -2.36 10.53
CA ILE A 111 -17.95 -1.32 11.28
C ILE A 111 -18.25 0.05 10.67
N PHE A 112 -18.07 0.17 9.36
CA PHE A 112 -18.38 1.33 8.55
C PHE A 112 -19.20 0.89 7.34
N ASP A 113 -19.85 1.82 6.66
CA ASP A 113 -20.54 1.50 5.41
C ASP A 113 -19.56 0.90 4.39
N GLY A 114 -19.81 -0.34 3.98
CA GLY A 114 -18.92 -1.11 3.11
C GLY A 114 -17.67 -1.72 3.77
N LEU A 115 -17.50 -1.65 5.10
CA LEU A 115 -16.44 -2.35 5.84
C LEU A 115 -17.01 -3.26 6.94
N TYR A 116 -16.69 -4.54 6.84
CA TYR A 116 -17.18 -5.60 7.70
C TYR A 116 -16.05 -6.28 8.44
N PHE A 117 -16.20 -6.47 9.75
CA PHE A 117 -15.40 -7.38 10.53
C PHE A 117 -16.01 -8.77 10.48
N VAL A 118 -15.20 -9.77 10.17
CA VAL A 118 -15.59 -11.18 10.14
C VAL A 118 -14.71 -11.93 11.13
N HIS A 119 -15.33 -12.66 12.06
CA HIS A 119 -14.65 -13.49 13.04
C HIS A 119 -15.28 -14.87 13.05
N ASP A 120 -14.53 -15.87 12.59
CA ASP A 120 -14.99 -17.26 12.54
C ASP A 120 -14.56 -18.11 13.76
N GLY A 121 -13.91 -17.47 14.75
CA GLY A 121 -13.36 -18.09 15.95
C GLY A 121 -11.88 -18.47 15.85
N ASN A 122 -11.35 -18.61 14.62
CA ASN A 122 -9.94 -18.93 14.36
C ASN A 122 -9.21 -17.78 13.65
N CYS A 123 -9.93 -16.99 12.87
CA CYS A 123 -9.41 -15.92 12.03
C CYS A 123 -10.28 -14.67 12.18
N MET A 124 -9.61 -13.52 12.34
CA MET A 124 -10.22 -12.20 12.25
C MET A 124 -9.89 -11.62 10.88
N GLU A 125 -10.90 -11.19 10.14
CA GLU A 125 -10.76 -10.63 8.80
C GLU A 125 -11.51 -9.29 8.74
N LEU A 126 -10.90 -8.29 8.10
CA LEU A 126 -11.62 -7.13 7.60
C LEU A 126 -11.96 -7.35 6.13
N ARG A 127 -13.24 -7.26 5.81
CA ARG A 127 -13.76 -7.35 4.46
C ARG A 127 -14.36 -6.03 4.04
N GLN A 128 -13.83 -5.47 2.96
CA GLN A 128 -14.42 -4.32 2.29
C GLN A 128 -15.25 -4.80 1.11
N ASP A 129 -16.51 -4.37 1.06
CA ASP A 129 -17.40 -4.50 -0.10
C ASP A 129 -18.23 -3.22 -0.20
N ASN A 130 -17.68 -2.20 -0.87
CA ASN A 130 -18.30 -0.88 -1.01
C ASN A 130 -18.80 -0.62 -2.45
N GLY A 131 -19.01 -1.68 -3.24
CA GLY A 131 -19.43 -1.62 -4.64
C GLY A 131 -18.36 -1.13 -5.63
N LYS A 132 -17.32 -0.42 -5.16
CA LYS A 132 -16.16 0.00 -5.97
C LYS A 132 -15.04 -1.03 -5.92
N GLU A 133 -14.79 -1.59 -4.75
CA GLU A 133 -13.67 -2.49 -4.52
C GLU A 133 -14.05 -3.58 -3.52
N ARG A 134 -13.53 -4.79 -3.78
CA ARG A 134 -13.64 -5.94 -2.90
C ARG A 134 -12.25 -6.37 -2.48
N CYS A 135 -11.95 -6.19 -1.20
CA CYS A 135 -10.70 -6.64 -0.62
C CYS A 135 -10.93 -7.21 0.78
N ALA A 136 -10.05 -8.14 1.16
CA ALA A 136 -10.07 -8.82 2.43
C ALA A 136 -8.66 -8.77 3.03
N PHE A 137 -8.58 -8.54 4.34
CA PHE A 137 -7.31 -8.52 5.06
C PHE A 137 -7.43 -9.30 6.36
N ILE A 138 -6.52 -10.25 6.56
CA ILE A 138 -6.46 -11.05 7.78
C ILE A 138 -5.77 -10.21 8.87
N ILE A 139 -6.45 -10.04 10.00
CA ILE A 139 -5.98 -9.31 11.15
C ILE A 139 -5.34 -10.29 12.13
N CYS A 140 -4.03 -10.15 12.33
CA CYS A 140 -3.26 -10.96 13.27
C CYS A 140 -2.98 -10.21 14.58
N SER A 141 -3.18 -8.89 14.61
CA SER A 141 -2.90 -8.07 15.78
C SER A 141 -3.82 -6.85 15.93
N PHE A 142 -3.91 -6.35 17.16
CA PHE A 142 -4.60 -5.09 17.47
C PHE A 142 -4.05 -3.90 16.69
N LYS A 143 -2.73 -3.85 16.52
CA LYS A 143 -2.06 -2.80 15.76
C LYS A 143 -2.50 -2.79 14.29
N GLU A 144 -2.56 -3.95 13.65
CA GLU A 144 -3.02 -4.06 12.26
C GLU A 144 -4.48 -3.63 12.11
N LEU A 145 -5.34 -3.99 13.07
CA LEU A 145 -6.74 -3.54 13.07
C LEU A 145 -6.82 -2.01 13.07
N CYS A 146 -6.09 -1.34 13.97
CA CYS A 146 -6.04 0.12 14.01
C CYS A 146 -5.55 0.73 12.69
N ILE A 147 -4.50 0.16 12.09
CA ILE A 147 -3.94 0.65 10.83
C ILE A 147 -4.96 0.50 9.69
N MET A 148 -5.67 -0.62 9.63
CA MET A 148 -6.67 -0.85 8.57
C MET A 148 -7.89 0.05 8.72
N LEU A 149 -8.33 0.30 9.96
CA LEU A 149 -9.40 1.28 10.23
C LEU A 149 -8.97 2.68 9.78
N TYR A 150 -7.74 3.09 10.10
CA TYR A 150 -7.17 4.36 9.62
C TYR A 150 -7.14 4.43 8.09
N LYS A 151 -6.58 3.40 7.43
CA LYS A 151 -6.51 3.35 5.96
C LYS A 151 -7.89 3.45 5.31
N PHE A 152 -8.87 2.73 5.84
CA PHE A 152 -10.23 2.80 5.32
C PHE A 152 -10.85 4.19 5.52
N SER A 153 -10.64 4.81 6.67
CA SER A 153 -11.18 6.14 6.98
C SER A 153 -10.53 7.24 6.12
N GLU A 154 -9.20 7.21 5.99
CA GLU A 154 -8.43 8.23 5.27
C GLU A 154 -8.53 8.07 3.74
N PHE A 155 -8.47 6.83 3.24
CA PHE A 155 -8.37 6.54 1.82
C PHE A 155 -9.63 5.93 1.20
N GLY A 156 -10.64 5.59 2.02
CA GLY A 156 -11.84 4.88 1.57
C GLY A 156 -11.60 3.42 1.18
N THR A 157 -10.39 2.89 1.43
CA THR A 157 -10.04 1.50 1.11
C THR A 157 -8.97 0.93 2.03
N ILE A 158 -9.02 -0.36 2.31
CA ILE A 158 -7.96 -1.10 3.03
C ILE A 158 -6.89 -1.67 2.09
N GLY A 159 -7.12 -1.60 0.77
CA GLY A 159 -6.27 -2.19 -0.28
C GLY A 159 -5.05 -1.35 -0.70
N VAL A 160 -4.57 -0.46 0.16
CA VAL A 160 -3.41 0.44 -0.09
C VAL A 160 -2.11 -0.07 0.47
#